data_AF-A0A953TVQ6-F1
#
_entry.id   AF-A0A953TVQ6-F1
#
_cell.length_a   1.000
_cell.length_b   1.000
_cell.length_c   1.000
_cell.angle_alpha   90.00
_cell.angle_beta   90.00
_cell.angle_gamma   90.00
#
_symmetry.space_group_name_H-M   'P 1'
#
loop_
_entity.id
_entity.type
_entity.pdbx_description
1 polymer ?
#
loop_
_entity_poly.entity_id
_entity_poly.type
_entity_poly.pdbx_seq_one_letter_code
_entity_poly.pdbx_strand_id
1 'polypeptide(L)'
;MRELETLEPERVCREGLAWLGAESQRRYGKDFLAAEPPAQIELLQAISDARPDKISANAGTRLFDFLKAETIRGFYTSRLGLKELAYKGNAFYSESPGCTLTPKLRPTAPKPD
;
A
#
# COMPACT_ATOMS: atom_id res chain seq x y z
N MET A 1 6.28 4.72 -2.72
CA MET A 1 5.95 5.24 -4.07
C MET A 1 7.11 5.11 -5.04
N ARG A 2 8.31 5.65 -4.74
CA ARG A 2 9.50 5.55 -5.61
C ARG A 2 9.98 4.12 -5.92
N GLU A 3 9.64 3.14 -5.09
CA GLU A 3 10.02 1.72 -5.30
C GLU A 3 9.12 0.97 -6.29
N LEU A 4 7.85 1.36 -6.46
CA LEU A 4 6.93 0.63 -7.36
C LEU A 4 7.11 1.04 -8.83
N GLU A 5 7.60 2.25 -9.08
CA GLU A 5 7.91 2.74 -10.43
C GLU A 5 9.22 2.14 -10.98
N THR A 6 10.08 1.59 -10.12
CA THR A 6 11.35 0.92 -10.49
C THR A 6 11.24 -0.60 -10.52
N LEU A 7 10.12 -1.17 -10.07
CA LEU A 7 9.87 -2.60 -10.13
C LEU A 7 9.29 -2.94 -11.50
N GLU A 8 9.97 -3.81 -12.25
CA GLU A 8 9.41 -4.51 -13.41
C GLU A 8 8.18 -5.32 -12.95
N PRO A 9 6.93 -4.84 -13.12
CA PRO A 9 5.77 -5.42 -12.43
C PRO A 9 5.54 -6.87 -12.86
N GLU A 10 5.79 -7.15 -14.14
CA GLU A 10 5.72 -8.49 -14.72
C GLU A 10 6.68 -9.46 -14.03
N ARG A 11 7.89 -9.01 -13.68
CA ARG A 11 8.89 -9.83 -13.00
C ARG A 11 8.46 -10.13 -11.58
N VAL A 12 7.98 -9.12 -10.83
CA VAL A 12 7.46 -9.30 -9.47
C VAL A 12 6.31 -10.29 -9.45
N CYS A 13 5.35 -10.14 -10.36
CA CYS A 13 4.22 -11.04 -10.51
C CYS A 13 4.67 -12.47 -10.82
N ARG A 14 5.56 -12.64 -11.81
CA ARG A 14 6.03 -13.96 -12.25
C ARG A 14 6.80 -14.70 -11.16
N GLU A 15 7.78 -14.04 -10.54
CA GLU A 15 8.56 -14.64 -9.45
C GLU A 15 7.69 -14.93 -8.23
N GLY A 16 6.77 -14.02 -7.89
CA GLY A 16 5.85 -14.16 -6.78
C GLY A 16 4.88 -15.32 -6.94
N LEU A 17 4.24 -15.44 -8.10
CA LEU A 17 3.31 -16.53 -8.40
C LEU A 17 4.03 -17.89 -8.43
N ALA A 18 5.24 -17.93 -8.99
CA ALA A 18 6.07 -19.14 -8.95
C ALA A 18 6.42 -19.54 -7.51
N TRP A 19 6.79 -18.57 -6.67
CA TRP A 19 7.04 -18.80 -5.25
C TRP A 19 5.80 -19.32 -4.53
N LEU A 20 4.61 -18.74 -4.78
CA LEU A 20 3.37 -19.14 -4.15
C LEU A 20 2.99 -20.59 -4.49
N GLY A 21 3.13 -20.96 -5.77
CA GLY A 21 2.92 -22.34 -6.23
C GLY A 21 3.89 -23.33 -5.58
N ALA A 22 5.18 -23.01 -5.59
CA ALA A 22 6.21 -23.85 -4.99
C ALA A 22 6.03 -24.03 -3.48
N GLU A 23 5.69 -22.96 -2.77
CA GLU A 23 5.50 -23.01 -1.31
C GLU A 23 4.21 -23.75 -0.93
N SER A 24 3.14 -23.61 -1.73
CA SER A 24 1.91 -24.39 -1.54
C SER A 24 2.15 -25.88 -1.74
N GLN A 25 2.87 -26.25 -2.80
CA GLN A 25 3.28 -27.64 -3.03
C GLN A 25 4.17 -28.16 -1.90
N ARG A 26 5.14 -27.36 -1.43
CA ARG A 26 6.05 -27.74 -0.34
C ARG A 26 5.31 -27.98 0.98
N ARG A 27 4.32 -27.17 1.33
CA ARG A 27 3.60 -27.27 2.62
C ARG A 27 2.44 -28.26 2.60
N TYR A 28 1.74 -28.36 1.47
CA TYR A 28 0.45 -29.05 1.40
C TYR A 28 0.36 -30.11 0.30
N GLY A 29 1.37 -30.24 -0.56
CA GLY A 29 1.37 -31.19 -1.68
C GLY A 29 0.29 -30.93 -2.73
N LYS A 30 -0.20 -29.69 -2.81
CA LYS A 30 -1.26 -29.25 -3.72
C LYS A 30 -0.88 -27.93 -4.36
N ASP A 31 -1.45 -27.65 -5.52
CA ASP A 31 -1.42 -26.30 -6.09
C ASP A 31 -2.21 -25.35 -5.18
N PHE A 32 -1.82 -24.08 -5.16
CA PHE A 32 -2.44 -23.07 -4.27
C PHE A 32 -3.98 -23.03 -4.39
N LEU A 33 -4.50 -23.01 -5.62
CA LEU A 33 -5.94 -22.98 -5.87
C LEU A 33 -6.66 -24.28 -5.50
N ALA A 34 -5.93 -25.39 -5.40
CA ALA A 34 -6.46 -26.69 -4.98
C ALA A 34 -6.29 -26.95 -3.46
N ALA A 35 -5.55 -26.09 -2.75
CA ALA A 35 -5.43 -26.15 -1.30
C ALA A 35 -6.73 -25.71 -0.62
N GLU A 36 -6.99 -26.24 0.57
CA GLU A 36 -8.17 -25.86 1.36
C GLU A 36 -8.11 -24.37 1.76
N PRO A 37 -9.25 -23.68 1.94
CA PRO A 37 -9.26 -22.25 2.27
C PRO A 37 -8.39 -21.87 3.49
N PRO A 38 -8.36 -22.65 4.59
CA PRO A 38 -7.45 -22.34 5.71
C PRO A 38 -5.97 -22.40 5.33
N ALA A 39 -5.57 -23.33 4.46
CA ALA A 39 -4.19 -23.47 4.00
C ALA A 39 -3.79 -22.32 3.06
N GLN A 40 -4.72 -21.88 2.20
CA GLN A 40 -4.51 -20.69 1.37
C GLN A 40 -4.28 -19.44 2.23
N ILE A 41 -5.12 -19.26 3.26
CA ILE A 41 -5.03 -18.13 4.20
C ILE A 41 -3.71 -18.16 4.95
N GLU A 42 -3.31 -19.30 5.51
CA GLU A 42 -2.05 -19.44 6.26
C GLU A 42 -0.84 -19.07 5.37
N LEU A 43 -0.84 -19.55 4.13
CA LEU A 43 0.23 -19.26 3.17
C LEU A 43 0.31 -17.75 2.85
N LEU A 44 -0.83 -17.10 2.60
CA LEU A 44 -0.89 -15.66 2.37
C LEU A 44 -0.49 -14.86 3.62
N GLN A 45 -0.88 -15.30 4.81
CA GLN A 45 -0.48 -14.66 6.08
C GLN A 45 1.04 -14.68 6.27
N ALA A 46 1.71 -15.78 5.89
CA ALA A 46 3.16 -15.91 6.00
C ALA A 46 3.95 -14.90 5.15
N ILE A 47 3.36 -14.37 4.07
CA ILE A 47 3.96 -13.35 3.21
C ILE A 47 3.35 -11.95 3.38
N SER A 48 2.31 -11.82 4.21
CA SER A 48 1.63 -10.56 4.48
C SER A 48 2.40 -9.68 5.49
N ASP A 49 1.92 -8.44 5.67
CA ASP A 49 2.42 -7.54 6.72
C ASP A 49 2.22 -8.04 8.17
N ALA A 50 1.36 -9.04 8.36
CA ALA A 50 1.06 -9.62 9.67
C ALA A 50 2.17 -10.59 10.15
N ARG A 51 3.12 -10.94 9.29
CA ARG A 51 4.21 -11.84 9.65
C ARG A 51 5.15 -11.22 10.70
N PRO A 52 5.69 -12.02 11.63
CA PRO A 52 6.55 -11.53 12.70
C PRO A 52 7.92 -11.05 12.21
N ASP A 53 8.49 -11.72 11.20
CA ASP A 53 9.76 -11.33 10.59
C ASP A 53 9.53 -10.45 9.36
N LYS A 54 9.61 -9.13 9.57
CA LYS A 54 9.48 -8.12 8.51
C LYS A 54 10.79 -7.85 7.76
N ILE A 55 11.93 -8.36 8.25
CA ILE A 55 13.25 -8.09 7.69
C ILE A 55 13.54 -9.06 6.55
N SER A 56 13.13 -10.32 6.68
CA SER A 56 13.32 -11.31 5.62
C SER A 56 12.40 -11.04 4.42
N ALA A 57 12.96 -10.68 3.28
CA ALA A 57 12.20 -10.49 2.03
C ALA A 57 12.36 -11.70 1.10
N ASN A 58 11.27 -12.16 0.52
CA ASN A 58 11.27 -13.19 -0.52
C ASN A 58 10.38 -12.77 -1.70
N ALA A 59 10.27 -13.60 -2.74
CA ALA A 59 9.46 -13.29 -3.91
C ALA A 59 7.96 -13.16 -3.57
N GLY A 60 7.44 -13.99 -2.66
CA GLY A 60 6.05 -13.91 -2.20
C GLY A 60 5.75 -12.62 -1.42
N THR A 61 6.67 -12.16 -0.57
CA THR A 61 6.46 -10.92 0.20
C THR A 61 6.47 -9.71 -0.71
N ARG A 62 7.38 -9.68 -1.70
CA ARG A 62 7.38 -8.64 -2.75
C ARG A 62 6.09 -8.64 -3.57
N LEU A 63 5.56 -9.82 -3.90
CA LEU A 63 4.27 -9.95 -4.58
C LEU A 63 3.14 -9.37 -3.72
N PHE A 64 3.11 -9.70 -2.44
CA PHE A 64 2.08 -9.20 -1.53
C PHE A 64 2.12 -7.67 -1.42
N ASP A 65 3.31 -7.09 -1.24
CA ASP A 65 3.50 -5.64 -1.18
C ASP A 65 3.05 -4.96 -2.47
N PHE A 66 3.40 -5.53 -3.63
CA PHE A 66 2.96 -5.04 -4.93
C PHE A 66 1.43 -5.09 -5.07
N LEU A 67 0.81 -6.24 -4.81
CA LEU A 67 -0.65 -6.40 -4.91
C LEU A 67 -1.40 -5.48 -3.96
N LYS A 68 -0.90 -5.31 -2.73
CA LYS A 68 -1.46 -4.38 -1.75
C LYS A 68 -1.39 -2.94 -2.27
N ALA A 69 -0.24 -2.52 -2.77
CA ALA A 69 -0.06 -1.17 -3.30
C ALA A 69 -0.95 -0.89 -4.51
N GLU A 70 -1.04 -1.83 -5.46
CA GLU A 70 -1.89 -1.69 -6.64
C GLU A 70 -3.39 -1.75 -6.29
N THR A 71 -3.77 -2.52 -5.28
CA THR A 71 -5.16 -2.51 -4.76
C THR A 71 -5.51 -1.16 -4.16
N ILE A 72 -4.62 -0.58 -3.34
CA ILE A 72 -4.80 0.76 -2.75
C ILE A 72 -4.89 1.81 -3.86
N ARG A 73 -3.97 1.77 -4.83
CA ARG A 73 -3.96 2.68 -5.97
C ARG A 73 -5.26 2.56 -6.77
N GLY A 74 -5.66 1.34 -7.13
CA GLY A 74 -6.90 1.06 -7.85
C GLY A 74 -8.14 1.55 -7.09
N PHE A 75 -8.20 1.32 -5.77
CA PHE A 75 -9.31 1.79 -4.95
C PHE A 75 -9.40 3.32 -4.92
N TYR A 76 -8.32 4.02 -4.59
CA TYR A 76 -8.34 5.49 -4.46
C TYR A 76 -8.34 6.25 -5.80
N THR A 77 -8.19 5.54 -6.92
CA THR A 77 -8.46 6.07 -8.27
C THR A 77 -9.84 5.69 -8.80
N SER A 78 -10.54 4.77 -8.14
CA SER A 78 -11.91 4.39 -8.49
C SER A 78 -12.91 5.50 -8.14
N ARG A 79 -14.10 5.45 -8.75
CA ARG A 79 -15.20 6.36 -8.41
C ARG A 79 -15.58 6.33 -6.93
N LEU A 80 -15.53 5.15 -6.30
CA LEU A 80 -15.89 5.00 -4.89
C LEU A 80 -14.82 5.63 -3.99
N GLY A 81 -13.55 5.31 -4.22
CA GLY A 81 -12.44 5.89 -3.44
C GLY A 81 -12.32 7.41 -3.62
N LEU A 82 -12.55 7.94 -4.83
CA LEU A 82 -12.56 9.40 -5.04
C LEU A 82 -13.69 10.09 -4.28
N LYS A 83 -14.85 9.44 -4.13
CA LYS A 83 -15.94 9.96 -3.28
C LYS A 83 -15.55 9.95 -1.81
N GLU A 84 -14.92 8.89 -1.34
CA GLU A 84 -14.44 8.78 0.04
C GLU A 84 -13.40 9.87 0.38
N LEU A 85 -12.49 10.16 -0.54
CA LEU A 85 -11.51 11.25 -0.40
C LEU A 85 -12.14 12.66 -0.47
N ALA A 86 -13.45 12.76 -0.71
CA ALA A 86 -14.12 14.00 -1.06
C ALA A 86 -13.38 14.76 -2.18
N TYR A 87 -12.81 14.01 -3.13
CA TYR A 87 -11.97 14.58 -4.18
C TYR A 87 -12.80 15.48 -5.09
N LYS A 88 -12.41 16.76 -5.18
CA LYS A 88 -13.14 17.78 -5.95
C LYS A 88 -12.59 18.01 -7.36
N GLY A 89 -11.56 17.26 -7.78
CA GLY A 89 -10.87 17.52 -9.04
C GLY A 89 -10.13 18.86 -9.03
N ASN A 90 -9.99 19.45 -10.23
CA ASN A 90 -9.43 20.79 -10.42
C ASN A 90 -10.48 21.88 -10.17
N ALA A 91 -11.18 21.82 -9.03
CA ALA A 91 -12.13 22.85 -8.63
C ALA A 91 -11.39 24.17 -8.37
N PHE A 92 -11.88 25.26 -8.97
CA PHE A 92 -11.34 26.59 -8.73
C PHE A 92 -11.63 27.03 -7.29
N TYR A 93 -10.59 27.45 -6.59
CA TYR A 93 -10.69 28.09 -5.29
C TYR A 93 -10.40 29.59 -5.47
N SER A 94 -11.39 30.45 -5.21
CA SER A 94 -11.19 31.91 -5.24
C SER A 94 -10.30 32.41 -4.10
N GLU A 95 -10.27 31.67 -2.99
CA GLU A 95 -9.41 31.91 -1.85
C GLU A 95 -8.78 30.57 -1.43
N SER A 96 -7.49 30.59 -1.07
CA SER A 96 -6.78 29.39 -0.65
C SER A 96 -7.37 28.86 0.66
N PRO A 97 -7.75 27.57 0.76
CA PRO A 97 -8.27 26.96 1.98
C PRO A 97 -7.17 26.72 3.04
N GLY A 98 -6.16 27.60 3.10
CA GLY A 98 -4.84 27.39 3.70
C GLY A 98 -4.80 26.77 5.10
N CYS A 99 -3.62 26.24 5.47
CA CYS A 99 -3.38 25.71 6.81
C CYS A 99 -3.59 26.79 7.88
N THR A 100 -4.48 26.54 8.84
CA THR A 100 -4.78 27.43 9.97
C THR A 100 -3.71 27.45 11.06
N LEU A 101 -2.45 27.11 10.74
CA LEU A 101 -1.33 27.28 11.65
C LEU A 101 -0.89 28.74 11.60
N THR A 102 -1.71 29.65 12.13
CA THR A 102 -1.22 30.96 12.54
C THR A 102 -0.33 30.73 13.76
N PRO A 103 0.99 30.96 13.70
CA PRO A 103 1.72 31.20 14.94
C PRO A 103 1.09 32.48 15.50
N LYS A 104 0.59 32.41 16.73
CA LYS A 104 0.21 33.65 17.43
C LYS A 104 1.47 34.48 17.58
N LEU A 105 1.72 35.39 16.65
CA LEU A 105 2.69 36.47 16.84
C LEU A 105 2.16 37.27 18.02
N ARG A 106 2.79 37.07 19.18
CA ARG A 106 2.57 37.89 20.36
C ARG A 106 3.05 39.31 19.98
N PRO A 107 2.23 40.36 20.15
CA PRO A 107 2.69 41.72 19.88
C PRO A 107 3.91 42.00 20.75
N THR A 108 5.05 42.32 20.14
CA THR A 108 6.21 42.85 20.85
C THR A 108 5.85 44.25 21.33
N ALA A 109 6.04 44.49 22.64
CA ALA A 109 5.79 45.79 23.26
C ALA A 109 6.52 46.92 22.51
N PRO A 110 5.95 48.14 22.43
CA PRO A 110 6.63 49.26 21.82
C PRO A 110 7.91 49.60 22.59
N LYS A 111 8.99 49.84 21.85
CA LYS A 111 10.28 50.24 22.39
C LYS A 111 10.17 51.70 22.87
N PRO A 112 10.63 52.03 24.09
CA PRO A 112 10.64 53.42 24.54
C PRO A 112 11.68 54.24 23.75
N ASP A 113 11.35 55.52 23.53
CA ASP A 113 12.16 56.52 22.82
C ASP A 113 13.57 56.70 23.41
#